data_AF-A0AA95JLC9-F1
#
_entry.id   AF-A0AA95JLC9-F1
#
_cell.length_a   1.000
_cell.length_b   1.000
_cell.length_c   1.000
_cell.angle_alpha   90.00
_cell.angle_beta   90.00
_cell.angle_gamma   90.00
#
_symmetry.space_group_name_H-M   'P 1'
#
loop_
_entity.id
_entity.type
_entity.pdbx_description
1 polymer ?
#
loop_
_entity_poly.entity_id
_entity_poly.type
_entity_poly.pdbx_seq_one_letter_code
_entity_poly.pdbx_strand_id
1 'polypeptide(L)'
;MGSLKEIKINMTLFSGKIKDMQSLGKLKSIFILGYSILEGILLFVFFVTVIKILKKISLKSTFSTEIYFLISRIAQLALLIGSLSFLVKVSDELMNGNLNISADLNSKSLQFFLVSGVVYIIAQVYKRAVDLQNENDLTI
;
A
#
# COMPACT_ATOMS: atom_id res chain seq x y z
N MET A 1 -16.90 16.92 -35.46
CA MET A 1 -17.18 16.40 -34.11
C MET A 1 -16.41 15.10 -33.92
N GLY A 2 -15.33 15.13 -33.13
CA GLY A 2 -14.56 13.93 -32.81
C GLY A 2 -15.26 13.11 -31.73
N SER A 3 -15.62 11.87 -32.04
CA SER A 3 -16.21 10.93 -31.08
C SER A 3 -15.17 10.58 -30.00
N LEU A 4 -15.50 10.89 -28.74
CA LEU A 4 -14.67 10.58 -27.58
C LEU A 4 -14.60 9.06 -27.44
N LYS A 5 -13.41 8.52 -27.69
CA LYS A 5 -13.07 7.12 -27.50
C LYS A 5 -13.26 6.79 -26.03
N GLU A 6 -14.26 5.97 -25.72
CA GLU A 6 -14.56 5.53 -24.36
C GLU A 6 -13.30 4.96 -23.70
N ILE A 7 -12.84 5.63 -22.64
CA ILE A 7 -11.78 5.13 -21.78
C ILE A 7 -12.37 3.94 -21.01
N LYS A 8 -12.16 2.74 -21.54
CA LYS A 8 -12.44 1.50 -20.80
C LYS A 8 -11.49 1.41 -19.62
N ILE A 9 -11.95 1.86 -18.46
CA ILE A 9 -11.28 1.58 -17.19
C ILE A 9 -11.46 0.08 -16.94
N ASN A 10 -10.48 -0.70 -17.37
CA ASN A 10 -10.46 -2.13 -17.10
C ASN A 10 -10.01 -2.33 -15.65
N MET A 11 -10.97 -2.40 -14.72
CA MET A 11 -10.73 -2.89 -13.36
C MET A 11 -10.50 -4.41 -13.41
N THR A 12 -9.29 -4.83 -13.80
CA THR A 12 -8.87 -6.24 -13.77
C THR A 12 -8.62 -6.78 -12.36
N LEU A 13 -9.00 -6.05 -11.30
CA LEU A 13 -8.80 -6.50 -9.92
C LEU A 13 -9.88 -7.49 -9.45
N PHE A 14 -10.97 -7.67 -10.22
CA PHE A 14 -12.06 -8.58 -9.86
C PHE A 14 -12.56 -9.37 -11.09
N SER A 15 -11.70 -10.23 -11.63
CA SER A 15 -12.04 -11.15 -12.72
C SER A 15 -12.77 -12.41 -12.20
N GLY A 16 -13.79 -12.22 -11.37
CA GLY A 16 -14.71 -13.27 -10.94
C GLY A 16 -16.12 -12.72 -10.96
N LYS A 17 -17.07 -13.39 -11.62
CA LYS A 17 -18.48 -12.93 -11.55
C LYS A 17 -18.93 -13.09 -10.11
N ILE A 18 -19.75 -12.17 -9.60
CA ILE A 18 -20.37 -12.29 -8.25
C ILE A 18 -21.09 -13.65 -8.09
N LYS A 19 -21.58 -14.20 -9.21
CA LYS A 19 -22.19 -15.53 -9.29
C LYS A 19 -21.23 -16.69 -8.98
N ASP A 20 -19.95 -16.54 -9.30
CA ASP A 20 -18.88 -17.50 -9.01
C ASP A 20 -18.42 -17.42 -7.54
N MET A 21 -18.70 -16.31 -6.86
CA MET A 21 -18.47 -16.18 -5.42
C MET A 21 -19.50 -16.94 -4.57
N GLN A 22 -20.71 -17.19 -5.11
CA GLN A 22 -21.76 -17.94 -4.41
C GLN A 22 -21.54 -19.45 -4.45
N SER A 23 -20.80 -19.96 -5.45
CA SER A 23 -20.47 -21.39 -5.59
C SER A 23 -19.29 -21.83 -4.72
N LEU A 24 -18.47 -20.90 -4.24
CA LEU A 24 -17.28 -21.14 -3.39
C LEU A 24 -17.59 -21.42 -1.90
N GLY A 25 -18.87 -21.53 -1.54
CA GLY A 25 -19.32 -21.71 -0.16
C GLY A 25 -19.45 -20.39 0.60
N LYS A 26 -20.48 -20.28 1.45
CA LYS A 26 -20.86 -19.03 2.13
C LYS A 26 -19.72 -18.39 2.94
N LEU A 27 -18.90 -19.19 3.61
CA LEU A 27 -17.79 -18.71 4.46
C LEU A 27 -16.65 -18.09 3.64
N LYS A 28 -16.23 -18.72 2.53
CA LYS A 28 -15.13 -18.21 1.70
C LYS A 28 -15.51 -16.86 1.05
N SER A 29 -16.76 -16.73 0.62
CA SER A 29 -17.28 -15.49 0.05
C SER A 29 -17.28 -14.32 1.05
N ILE A 30 -17.71 -14.55 2.30
CA ILE A 30 -17.67 -13.54 3.38
C ILE A 30 -16.23 -13.08 3.65
N PHE A 31 -15.29 -14.03 3.70
CA PHE A 31 -13.87 -13.71 3.94
C PHE A 31 -13.27 -12.86 2.82
N ILE A 32 -13.53 -13.20 1.55
CA ILE A 32 -13.05 -12.44 0.39
C ILE A 32 -13.60 -11.00 0.39
N LEU A 33 -14.91 -10.84 0.67
CA LEU A 33 -15.53 -9.52 0.76
C LEU A 33 -14.95 -8.69 1.91
N GLY A 34 -14.79 -9.30 3.09
CA GLY A 34 -14.18 -8.64 4.25
C GLY A 34 -12.76 -8.17 3.97
N TYR A 35 -11.93 -9.03 3.36
CA TYR A 35 -10.59 -8.67 2.92
C TYR A 35 -10.59 -7.52 1.92
N SER A 36 -11.45 -7.56 0.90
CA SER A 36 -11.51 -6.52 -0.13
C SER A 36 -11.88 -5.14 0.44
N ILE A 37 -12.81 -5.10 1.41
CA ILE A 37 -13.19 -3.86 2.10
C ILE A 37 -12.02 -3.34 2.94
N LEU A 38 -11.39 -4.20 3.74
CA LEU A 38 -10.25 -3.84 4.58
C LEU A 38 -9.09 -3.29 3.74
N GLU A 39 -8.77 -3.95 2.63
CA GLU A 39 -7.75 -3.52 1.69
C GLU A 39 -8.08 -2.16 1.08
N GLY A 40 -9.34 -1.92 0.68
CA GLY A 40 -9.78 -0.63 0.16
C GLY A 40 -9.61 0.52 1.17
N ILE A 41 -9.94 0.28 2.44
CA ILE A 41 -9.74 1.25 3.53
C ILE A 41 -8.25 1.55 3.70
N LEU A 42 -7.39 0.52 3.70
CA LEU A 42 -5.95 0.69 3.83
C LEU A 42 -5.36 1.50 2.69
N LEU A 43 -5.75 1.22 1.44
CA LEU A 43 -5.33 2.02 0.29
C LEU A 43 -5.79 3.47 0.41
N PHE A 44 -7.04 3.70 0.83
CA PHE A 44 -7.54 5.06 1.04
C PHE A 44 -6.71 5.83 2.08
N VAL A 45 -6.41 5.21 3.23
CA VAL A 45 -5.56 5.81 4.27
C VAL A 45 -4.14 6.06 3.73
N PHE A 46 -3.59 5.14 2.95
CA PHE A 46 -2.29 5.29 2.30
C PHE A 46 -2.27 6.53 1.39
N PHE A 47 -3.22 6.66 0.47
CA PHE A 47 -3.31 7.82 -0.43
C PHE A 47 -3.52 9.14 0.30
N VAL A 48 -4.40 9.17 1.31
CA VAL A 48 -4.62 10.37 2.12
C VAL A 48 -3.34 10.77 2.86
N THR A 49 -2.53 9.81 3.32
CA THR A 49 -1.25 10.09 3.99
C THR A 49 -0.24 10.69 3.01
N VAL A 50 -0.15 10.17 1.79
CA VAL A 50 0.70 10.74 0.73
C VAL A 50 0.29 12.18 0.42
N ILE A 51 -1.00 12.46 0.26
CA ILE A 51 -1.50 13.81 0.00
C ILE A 51 -1.19 14.76 1.16
N LYS A 52 -1.27 14.29 2.41
CA LYS A 52 -0.92 15.09 3.59
C LYS A 52 0.55 15.52 3.58
N ILE A 53 1.46 14.66 3.13
CA ILE A 53 2.88 15.04 2.97
C ILE A 53 3.02 16.14 1.93
N LEU A 54 2.41 15.98 0.75
CA LEU A 54 2.49 16.96 -0.34
C LEU A 54 1.94 18.33 0.08
N LYS A 55 0.90 18.36 0.92
CA LYS A 55 0.34 19.61 1.47
C LYS A 55 1.21 20.24 2.55
N LYS A 56 1.97 19.45 3.30
CA LYS A 56 2.79 19.91 4.43
C LYS A 56 4.21 20.30 4.05
N ILE A 57 4.74 19.75 2.95
CA ILE A 57 6.01 20.20 2.39
C ILE A 57 5.84 21.67 1.98
N SER A 58 6.32 22.55 2.84
CA SER A 58 6.42 23.98 2.57
C SER A 58 7.88 24.30 2.25
N LEU A 59 8.10 25.24 1.33
CA LEU A 59 9.44 25.70 0.95
C LEU A 59 10.17 26.45 2.09
N LYS A 60 9.47 26.78 3.17
CA LYS A 60 10.00 27.56 4.30
C LYS A 60 10.58 26.70 5.42
N SER A 61 10.04 25.50 5.66
CA SER A 61 10.55 24.55 6.66
C SER A 61 10.35 23.12 6.16
N THR A 62 11.23 22.71 5.26
CA THR A 62 11.09 21.47 4.49
C THR A 62 11.47 20.22 5.28
N PHE A 63 12.25 20.35 6.36
CA PHE A 63 12.59 19.24 7.25
C PHE A 63 11.94 19.41 8.61
N SER A 64 10.96 18.55 8.90
CA SER A 64 10.31 18.50 10.21
C SER A 64 10.07 17.07 10.65
N THR A 65 10.11 16.85 11.97
CA THR A 65 9.80 15.54 12.58
C THR A 65 8.40 15.04 12.20
N GLU A 66 7.47 15.96 11.92
CA GLU A 66 6.11 15.60 11.50
C GLU A 66 6.09 14.96 10.10
N ILE A 67 6.86 15.50 9.14
CA ILE A 67 6.97 14.90 7.80
C ILE A 67 7.69 13.55 7.88
N TYR A 68 8.74 13.43 8.71
CA TYR A 68 9.39 12.15 8.99
C TYR A 68 8.38 11.08 9.44
N PHE A 69 7.50 11.44 10.38
CA PHE A 69 6.48 10.53 10.89
C PHE A 69 5.48 10.12 9.79
N LEU A 70 5.10 11.05 8.91
CA LEU A 70 4.23 10.76 7.78
C LEU A 70 4.89 9.82 6.76
N ILE A 71 6.15 10.03 6.40
CA ILE A 71 6.88 9.13 5.48
C ILE A 71 7.01 7.73 6.12
N SER A 72 7.36 7.67 7.41
CA SER A 72 7.44 6.41 8.16
C SER A 72 6.10 5.67 8.17
N ARG A 73 4.99 6.40 8.33
CA ARG A 73 3.64 5.84 8.31
C ARG A 73 3.27 5.26 6.94
N ILE A 74 3.72 5.87 5.84
CA ILE A 74 3.52 5.32 4.48
C ILE A 74 4.28 3.99 4.34
N ALA A 75 5.53 3.93 4.79
CA ALA A 75 6.30 2.68 4.76
C ALA A 75 5.61 1.55 5.55
N GLN A 76 5.10 1.87 6.74
CA GLN A 76 4.37 0.93 7.59
C GLN A 76 3.05 0.48 6.97
N LEU A 77 2.28 1.39 6.37
CA LEU A 77 1.04 1.05 5.67
C LEU A 77 1.31 0.15 4.46
N ALA A 78 2.35 0.44 3.67
CA ALA A 78 2.75 -0.42 2.56
C ALA A 78 3.14 -1.82 3.05
N LEU A 79 3.88 -1.92 4.17
CA LEU A 79 4.24 -3.21 4.76
C LEU A 79 2.99 -4.00 5.15
N LEU A 80 2.03 -3.33 5.79
CA LEU A 80 0.80 -3.94 6.27
C LEU A 80 -0.06 -4.46 5.09
N ILE A 81 -0.19 -3.68 4.01
CA ILE A 81 -0.92 -4.10 2.81
C ILE A 81 -0.22 -5.29 2.15
N GLY A 82 1.12 -5.25 2.03
CA GLY A 82 1.91 -6.36 1.46
C GLY A 82 1.75 -7.65 2.26
N SER A 83 1.84 -7.56 3.59
CA SER A 83 1.65 -8.69 4.51
C SER A 83 0.24 -9.26 4.42
N LEU A 84 -0.79 -8.41 4.39
CA LEU A 84 -2.17 -8.86 4.29
C LEU A 84 -2.42 -9.59 2.96
N SER A 85 -1.91 -9.06 1.84
CA SER A 85 -1.99 -9.69 0.53
C SER A 85 -1.23 -11.02 0.49
N PHE A 86 -0.07 -11.09 1.13
CA PHE A 86 0.71 -12.33 1.24
C PHE A 86 -0.05 -13.41 2.02
N LEU A 87 -0.64 -13.05 3.17
CA LEU A 87 -1.42 -13.98 4.00
C LEU A 87 -2.62 -14.55 3.26
N VAL A 88 -3.31 -13.75 2.44
CA VAL A 88 -4.43 -14.25 1.63
C VAL A 88 -3.96 -15.23 0.56
N LYS A 89 -2.87 -14.93 -0.13
CA LYS A 89 -2.27 -15.83 -1.12
C LYS A 89 -1.89 -17.18 -0.48
N VAL A 90 -1.18 -17.15 0.64
CA VAL A 90 -0.77 -18.36 1.37
C VAL A 90 -1.99 -19.15 1.87
N SER A 91 -3.02 -18.46 2.36
CA SER A 91 -4.25 -19.11 2.83
C SER A 91 -4.98 -19.84 1.69
N ASP A 92 -5.09 -19.22 0.51
CA ASP A 92 -5.74 -19.85 -0.65
C ASP A 92 -4.91 -21.03 -1.20
N GLU A 93 -3.58 -20.90 -1.28
CA GLU A 93 -2.68 -21.99 -1.68
C GLU A 93 -2.78 -23.20 -0.73
N LEU A 94 -2.83 -22.94 0.59
CA LEU A 94 -2.96 -23.98 1.60
C LEU A 94 -4.32 -24.69 1.52
N MET A 95 -5.41 -23.93 1.29
CA MET A 95 -6.76 -24.51 1.10
C MET A 95 -6.87 -25.35 -0.17
N ASN A 96 -6.15 -24.99 -1.22
CA ASN A 96 -6.17 -25.69 -2.50
C ASN A 96 -5.13 -26.83 -2.59
N GLY A 97 -4.36 -27.09 -1.52
CA GLY A 97 -3.37 -28.17 -1.45
C GLY A 97 -2.13 -27.96 -2.33
N ASN A 98 -1.99 -26.79 -2.95
CA ASN A 98 -0.93 -26.47 -3.91
C ASN A 98 -0.04 -25.37 -3.33
N LEU A 99 0.84 -25.73 -2.39
CA LEU A 99 1.86 -24.83 -1.85
C LEU A 99 2.97 -24.61 -2.88
N ASN A 100 2.69 -23.77 -3.88
CA ASN A 100 3.70 -23.26 -4.78
C ASN A 100 4.15 -21.89 -4.28
N ILE A 101 5.18 -21.89 -3.42
CA ILE A 101 5.86 -20.69 -2.95
C ILE A 101 6.74 -20.16 -4.09
N SER A 102 6.10 -19.64 -5.14
CA SER A 102 6.79 -18.91 -6.19
C SER A 102 6.84 -17.43 -5.81
N ALA A 103 8.05 -16.89 -5.75
CA ALA A 103 8.30 -15.47 -5.61
C ALA A 103 8.02 -14.78 -6.96
N ASP A 104 6.74 -14.67 -7.31
CA ASP A 104 6.32 -13.91 -8.47
C ASP A 104 6.53 -12.42 -8.19
N LEU A 105 7.46 -11.80 -8.92
CA LEU A 105 7.73 -10.36 -8.82
C LEU A 105 6.49 -9.51 -9.18
N ASN A 106 5.58 -10.08 -9.96
CA ASN A 106 4.33 -9.43 -10.33
C ASN A 106 3.23 -9.60 -9.25
N SER A 107 3.53 -10.31 -8.15
CA SER A 107 2.61 -10.45 -7.04
C SER A 107 2.46 -9.13 -6.29
N LYS A 108 1.20 -8.78 -6.00
CA LYS A 108 0.83 -7.56 -5.27
C LYS A 108 1.56 -7.45 -3.92
N SER A 109 1.67 -8.56 -3.20
CA SER A 109 2.38 -8.62 -1.92
C SER A 109 3.84 -8.17 -2.04
N LEU A 110 4.57 -8.68 -3.03
CA LEU A 110 5.97 -8.31 -3.23
C LEU A 110 6.12 -6.85 -3.67
N GLN A 111 5.24 -6.35 -4.54
CA GLN A 111 5.25 -4.94 -4.95
C GLN A 111 5.10 -4.01 -3.74
N PHE A 112 4.16 -4.31 -2.83
CA PHE A 112 3.97 -3.51 -1.61
C PHE A 112 5.12 -3.66 -0.62
N PHE A 113 5.77 -4.83 -0.52
CA PHE A 113 6.99 -4.99 0.25
C PHE A 113 8.15 -4.14 -0.31
N LEU A 114 8.31 -4.08 -1.62
CA LEU A 114 9.31 -3.24 -2.27
C LEU A 114 9.03 -1.76 -1.97
N VAL A 115 7.78 -1.31 -2.14
CA VAL A 115 7.36 0.06 -1.80
C VAL A 115 7.65 0.36 -0.33
N SER A 116 7.33 -0.56 0.57
CA SER A 116 7.63 -0.40 2.00
C SER A 116 9.12 -0.23 2.27
N GLY A 117 9.95 -1.11 1.71
CA GLY A 117 11.39 -1.06 1.90
C GLY A 117 12.01 0.24 1.37
N VAL A 118 11.63 0.65 0.16
CA VAL A 118 12.13 1.90 -0.43
C VAL A 118 11.69 3.13 0.38
N VAL A 119 10.40 3.22 0.72
CA VAL A 119 9.89 4.36 1.50
C VAL A 119 10.48 4.38 2.91
N TYR A 120 10.75 3.22 3.51
CA TYR A 120 11.42 3.14 4.81
C TYR A 120 12.85 3.69 4.75
N ILE A 121 13.62 3.33 3.71
CA ILE A 121 14.96 3.88 3.50
C ILE A 121 14.88 5.41 3.37
N ILE A 122 13.92 5.92 2.58
CA ILE A 122 13.69 7.36 2.44
C ILE A 122 13.37 8.00 3.80
N ALA A 123 12.52 7.36 4.62
CA ALA A 123 12.20 7.83 5.96
C ALA A 123 13.45 7.96 6.86
N GLN A 124 14.36 6.97 6.81
CA GLN A 124 15.59 6.98 7.59
C GLN A 124 16.56 8.07 7.14
N VAL A 125 16.71 8.27 5.82
CA VAL A 125 17.53 9.37 5.27
C VAL A 125 16.95 10.72 5.69
N TYR A 126 15.63 10.88 5.58
CA TYR A 126 14.94 12.11 5.96
C TYR A 126 15.08 12.39 7.47
N LYS A 127 15.02 11.36 8.32
CA LYS A 127 15.26 11.49 9.76
C LYS A 127 16.62 12.12 10.05
N ARG A 128 17.68 11.60 9.42
CA ARG A 128 19.04 12.13 9.56
C ARG A 128 19.14 13.59 9.10
N ALA A 129 18.44 13.95 8.03
CA ALA A 129 18.41 15.34 7.55
C ALA A 129 17.71 16.29 8.56
N VAL A 130 16.61 15.84 9.17
CA VAL A 130 15.93 16.58 10.25
C VAL A 130 16.85 16.76 11.45
N ASP A 131 17.53 15.70 11.89
CA ASP A 131 18.43 15.73 13.06
C ASP A 131 19.59 16.71 12.82
N LEU A 132 20.21 16.68 11.63
CA LEU A 132 21.29 17.60 11.24
C LEU A 132 20.83 19.08 11.19
N GLN A 133 19.62 19.35 10.69
CA GLN A 133 19.11 20.72 10.67
C GLN A 133 18.89 21.25 12.08
N ASN A 134 18.32 20.43 12.97
CA ASN A 134 18.06 20.82 14.36
C ASN A 134 19.35 21.13 15.13
N GLU A 135 20.42 20.36 14.90
CA GLU A 135 21.74 20.63 15.49
C GLU A 135 22.33 21.96 15.00
N ASN A 136 22.21 22.25 13.71
CA ASN A 136 22.74 23.48 13.14
C ASN A 136 21.97 24.73 13.63
N ASP A 137 20.64 24.64 13.74
CA ASP A 137 19.80 25.73 14.28
C ASP A 137 20.07 26.05 15.76
N LEU A 138 20.65 25.12 16.54
CA LEU A 138 21.02 25.33 17.95
C LEU A 138 22.39 26.01 18.14
N THR A 139 23.18 26.16 17.08
CA THR A 139 24.57 26.63 17.16
C THR A 139 24.78 28.01 16.52
N ILE A 140 23.74 28.60 15.89
CA ILE A 140 23.78 29.92 15.24
C ILE A 140 23.26 31.00 16.19
#